data_AF-A0A9E6RU61-F1
#
_entry.id   AF-A0A9E6RU61-F1
#
_cell.length_a   1.000
_cell.length_b   1.000
_cell.length_c   1.000
_cell.angle_alpha   90.00
_cell.angle_beta   90.00
_cell.angle_gamma   90.00
#
_symmetry.space_group_name_H-M   'P 1'
#
loop_
_entity.id
_entity.type
_entity.pdbx_description
1 polymer ?
#
loop_
_entity_poly.entity_id
_entity_poly.type
_entity_poly.pdbx_seq_one_letter_code
_entity_poly.pdbx_strand_id
1 'polypeptide(L)'
;MRTIIKQRSDYTFKANRDLGRHGWLRLTPAYSVKLVEKLLSSDHREEIILDPFSGTATTGLVAAQQGKQAFSFDINPFLIWLGNAKYKNYTKECLLEIHQKTFDALKDYKTKLHEDNWTPPIFKIERWWSSHTLKILASLRNSLVEQFGEPQDNSEYSIVWIAFCRLIIETSSAAFNHISMSFKDRVIEYEIEYIENLFLDIIDFVIRTAEKEIVGNAKVVKIDSRNINIINNLNINKVITSPPYPNRISYIRELRPYMYWTKFINEPKEAGELDWLAIGGTWGIATSRLKSWEMQEENLPDKVFSTVKNIKMSDGKNSEILAIYVLKYFHDMYLHFSSIRSILVKGAELHYIIGNSTFFGNMVDTAELLSDSMKILGYSNIRSEIVRKRNCNKSLYEYCLSATWSGS
;
A
#
# COMPACT_ATOMS: atom_id res chain seq x y z
N MET A 1 36.87 9.08 -2.02
CA MET A 1 36.13 8.29 -3.03
C MET A 1 34.63 8.53 -2.84
N ARG A 2 33.94 9.18 -3.78
CA ARG A 2 32.47 9.28 -3.75
C ARG A 2 31.90 7.95 -4.23
N THR A 3 31.36 7.14 -3.32
CA THR A 3 30.62 5.92 -3.66
C THR A 3 29.43 6.33 -4.54
N ILE A 4 29.48 5.99 -5.83
CA ILE A 4 28.36 6.26 -6.75
C ILE A 4 27.21 5.34 -6.35
N ILE A 5 26.23 5.90 -5.65
CA ILE A 5 25.01 5.18 -5.24
C ILE A 5 24.22 4.85 -6.51
N LYS A 6 24.22 3.56 -6.89
CA LYS A 6 23.57 3.04 -8.10
C LYS A 6 22.04 3.00 -7.94
N GLN A 7 21.34 3.14 -9.06
CA GLN A 7 19.92 2.77 -9.15
C GLN A 7 19.79 1.25 -8.97
N ARG A 8 18.92 0.81 -8.06
CA ARG A 8 18.68 -0.61 -7.75
C ARG A 8 17.21 -0.94 -8.00
N SER A 9 16.89 -1.36 -9.22
CA SER A 9 15.52 -1.66 -9.69
C SER A 9 14.92 -2.92 -9.05
N ASP A 10 15.78 -3.81 -8.56
CA ASP A 10 15.47 -4.98 -7.74
C ASP A 10 14.82 -4.62 -6.40
N TYR A 11 14.91 -3.36 -5.98
CA TYR A 11 14.22 -2.83 -4.81
C TYR A 11 12.86 -2.16 -5.07
N THR A 12 12.18 -2.49 -6.18
CA THR A 12 10.85 -1.93 -6.54
C THR A 12 9.81 -2.99 -6.83
N PHE A 13 8.51 -2.65 -6.78
CA PHE A 13 7.43 -3.54 -7.22
C PHE A 13 7.64 -4.17 -8.61
N LYS A 14 8.36 -3.51 -9.52
CA LYS A 14 8.65 -4.09 -10.86
C LYS A 14 9.37 -5.44 -10.77
N ALA A 15 10.19 -5.64 -9.73
CA ALA A 15 10.85 -6.91 -9.48
C ALA A 15 9.92 -7.97 -8.86
N ASN A 16 8.77 -7.56 -8.32
CA ASN A 16 7.81 -8.43 -7.65
C ASN A 16 6.76 -9.04 -8.58
N ARG A 17 6.65 -8.58 -9.84
CA ARG A 17 5.58 -8.98 -10.77
C ARG A 17 5.49 -10.50 -10.97
N ASP A 18 6.63 -11.18 -10.94
CA ASP A 18 6.72 -12.64 -11.10
C ASP A 18 7.03 -13.38 -9.78
N LEU A 19 7.07 -12.67 -8.65
CA LEU A 19 7.40 -13.24 -7.33
C LEU A 19 6.15 -13.81 -6.62
N GLY A 20 5.56 -14.84 -7.23
CA GLY A 20 4.43 -15.58 -6.65
C GLY A 20 3.29 -14.64 -6.19
N ARG A 21 2.85 -14.81 -4.94
CA ARG A 21 1.76 -14.01 -4.35
C ARG A 21 2.06 -12.50 -4.26
N HIS A 22 3.33 -12.09 -4.32
CA HIS A 22 3.69 -10.65 -4.33
C HIS A 22 3.32 -9.96 -5.65
N GLY A 23 3.19 -10.73 -6.74
CA GLY A 23 2.84 -10.24 -8.07
C GLY A 23 1.33 -10.18 -8.36
N TRP A 24 0.49 -10.59 -7.41
CA TRP A 24 -0.97 -10.66 -7.60
C TRP A 24 -1.62 -9.33 -7.94
N LEU A 25 -1.18 -8.24 -7.31
CA LEU A 25 -1.72 -6.91 -7.54
C LEU A 25 -0.63 -5.85 -7.50
N ARG A 26 -0.73 -4.88 -8.42
CA ARG A 26 0.21 -3.77 -8.52
C ARG A 26 -0.19 -2.59 -7.66
N LEU A 27 0.72 -2.20 -6.77
CA LEU A 27 0.72 -0.90 -6.10
C LEU A 27 2.10 -0.26 -6.21
N THR A 28 2.20 0.86 -6.93
CA THR A 28 3.47 1.48 -7.34
C THR A 28 4.46 1.76 -6.19
N PRO A 29 4.02 2.23 -5.00
CA PRO A 29 4.94 2.48 -3.90
C PRO A 29 5.32 1.26 -3.06
N ALA A 30 4.90 0.04 -3.42
CA ALA A 30 5.29 -1.15 -2.68
C ALA A 30 6.81 -1.36 -2.71
N TYR A 31 7.40 -1.54 -1.53
CA TYR A 31 8.82 -1.75 -1.35
C TYR A 31 9.19 -3.24 -1.55
N SER A 32 10.49 -3.53 -1.68
CA SER A 32 10.94 -4.80 -2.24
C SER A 32 11.01 -5.97 -1.28
N VAL A 33 10.57 -7.13 -1.78
CA VAL A 33 10.66 -8.44 -1.14
C VAL A 33 12.09 -8.73 -0.67
N LYS A 34 13.11 -8.47 -1.52
CA LYS A 34 14.53 -8.73 -1.20
C LYS A 34 15.02 -7.94 0.00
N LEU A 35 14.51 -6.72 0.19
CA LEU A 35 14.88 -5.90 1.34
C LEU A 35 14.30 -6.49 2.62
N VAL A 36 13.04 -6.93 2.58
CA VAL A 36 12.41 -7.62 3.72
C VAL A 36 13.15 -8.92 4.04
N GLU A 37 13.43 -9.75 3.04
CA GLU A 37 14.18 -11.01 3.22
C GLU A 37 15.53 -10.77 3.90
N LYS A 38 16.26 -9.73 3.49
CA LYS A 38 17.53 -9.35 4.10
C LYS A 38 17.35 -8.94 5.57
N LEU A 39 16.34 -8.14 5.89
CA LEU A 39 16.07 -7.67 7.25
C LEU A 39 15.53 -8.78 8.17
N LEU A 40 14.89 -9.81 7.61
CA LEU A 40 14.41 -10.99 8.31
C LEU A 40 15.44 -12.12 8.46
N SER A 41 16.66 -11.94 7.97
CA SER A 41 17.69 -12.99 7.91
C SER A 41 18.22 -13.48 9.27
N SER A 42 17.65 -13.04 10.39
CA SER A 42 17.91 -13.67 11.70
C SER A 42 17.29 -15.07 11.76
N ASP A 43 18.04 -16.02 12.36
CA ASP A 43 17.63 -17.43 12.52
C ASP A 43 16.55 -17.65 13.59
N HIS A 44 16.07 -16.59 14.25
CA HIS A 44 15.08 -16.70 15.32
C HIS A 44 13.67 -16.89 14.74
N ARG A 45 13.20 -18.14 14.73
CA ARG A 45 11.85 -18.50 14.26
C ARG A 45 10.73 -17.98 15.16
N GLU A 46 11.02 -17.66 16.42
CA GLU A 46 10.05 -17.18 17.41
C GLU A 46 9.85 -15.65 17.37
N GLU A 47 10.52 -14.93 16.46
CA GLU A 47 10.29 -13.49 16.28
C GLU A 47 8.88 -13.21 15.72
N ILE A 48 8.13 -12.38 16.45
CA ILE A 48 6.88 -11.79 15.96
C ILE A 48 7.21 -10.51 15.19
N ILE A 49 6.85 -10.51 13.91
CA ILE A 49 7.10 -9.41 12.98
C ILE A 49 5.88 -8.48 12.90
N LEU A 50 6.11 -7.18 12.83
CA LEU A 50 5.06 -6.18 12.62
C LEU A 50 5.33 -5.31 11.39
N ASP A 51 4.28 -5.10 10.60
CA ASP A 51 4.20 -4.06 9.58
C ASP A 51 3.03 -3.10 9.89
N PRO A 52 3.27 -1.95 10.54
CA PRO A 52 2.19 -1.04 10.91
C PRO A 52 1.63 -0.26 9.71
N PHE A 53 2.14 -0.47 8.49
CA PHE A 53 1.63 0.16 7.27
C PHE A 53 1.57 -0.87 6.12
N SER A 54 0.77 -1.91 6.33
CA SER A 54 0.70 -3.14 5.53
C SER A 54 0.81 -2.90 4.02
N GLY A 55 0.04 -1.95 3.47
CA GLY A 55 0.05 -1.71 2.04
C GLY A 55 -0.42 -2.96 1.29
N THR A 56 0.43 -3.46 0.39
CA THR A 56 0.16 -4.75 -0.31
C THR A 56 0.60 -5.99 0.47
N ALA A 57 0.82 -5.84 1.78
CA ALA A 57 1.06 -6.93 2.72
C ALA A 57 2.40 -7.66 2.53
N THR A 58 3.39 -7.01 1.89
CA THR A 58 4.69 -7.60 1.54
C THR A 58 5.40 -8.18 2.76
N THR A 59 5.54 -7.40 3.84
CA THR A 59 6.31 -7.79 5.03
C THR A 59 5.76 -9.06 5.65
N GLY A 60 4.47 -9.06 5.99
CA GLY A 60 3.84 -10.22 6.61
C GLY A 60 3.84 -11.45 5.71
N LEU A 61 3.75 -11.28 4.38
CA LEU A 61 3.82 -12.42 3.45
C LEU A 61 5.23 -13.02 3.44
N VAL A 62 6.28 -12.20 3.38
CA VAL A 62 7.66 -12.72 3.43
C VAL A 62 7.92 -13.40 4.78
N ALA A 63 7.51 -12.78 5.89
CA ALA A 63 7.67 -13.36 7.23
C ALA A 63 6.96 -14.72 7.35
N ALA A 64 5.71 -14.81 6.92
CA ALA A 64 4.95 -16.05 6.97
C ALA A 64 5.52 -17.12 6.02
N GLN A 65 6.02 -16.74 4.84
CA GLN A 65 6.73 -17.65 3.92
C GLN A 65 8.01 -18.23 4.54
N GLN A 66 8.66 -17.49 5.47
CA GLN A 66 9.81 -17.95 6.25
C GLN A 66 9.42 -18.68 7.55
N GLY A 67 8.14 -19.02 7.74
CA GLY A 67 7.67 -19.74 8.92
C GLY A 67 7.50 -18.89 10.18
N LYS A 68 7.58 -17.55 10.08
CA LYS A 68 7.44 -16.62 11.22
C LYS A 68 5.98 -16.20 11.44
N GLN A 69 5.69 -15.67 12.62
CA GLN A 69 4.42 -15.01 12.92
C GLN A 69 4.50 -13.52 12.56
N ALA A 70 3.49 -13.00 11.88
CA ALA A 70 3.41 -11.58 11.52
C ALA A 70 2.05 -10.95 11.76
N PHE A 71 2.06 -9.70 12.17
CA PHE A 71 0.90 -8.83 12.23
C PHE A 71 1.13 -7.65 11.28
N SER A 72 0.07 -7.22 10.61
CA SER A 72 0.13 -6.03 9.77
C SER A 72 -1.08 -5.14 10.07
N PHE A 73 -0.90 -3.83 10.02
CA PHE A 73 -1.97 -2.86 10.25
C PHE A 73 -2.23 -2.04 8.99
N ASP A 74 -3.49 -1.77 8.72
CA ASP A 74 -3.89 -0.82 7.69
C ASP A 74 -5.25 -0.20 8.05
N ILE A 75 -5.57 0.95 7.46
CA ILE A 75 -6.86 1.62 7.59
C ILE A 75 -7.75 1.37 6.38
N ASN A 76 -7.16 1.00 5.24
CA ASN A 76 -7.87 0.82 3.99
C ASN A 76 -8.49 -0.59 3.93
N PRO A 77 -9.84 -0.71 3.90
CA PRO A 77 -10.51 -2.01 3.89
C PRO A 77 -10.10 -2.92 2.73
N PHE A 78 -9.83 -2.35 1.54
CA PHE A 78 -9.36 -3.13 0.39
C PHE A 78 -7.97 -3.73 0.62
N LEU A 79 -7.06 -3.00 1.27
CA LEU A 79 -5.70 -3.50 1.54
C LEU A 79 -5.70 -4.55 2.66
N ILE A 80 -6.59 -4.40 3.64
CA ILE A 80 -6.82 -5.41 4.69
C ILE A 80 -7.30 -6.72 4.04
N TRP A 81 -8.34 -6.64 3.22
CA TRP A 81 -8.86 -7.77 2.46
C TRP A 81 -7.78 -8.42 1.58
N LEU A 82 -7.09 -7.61 0.76
CA LEU A 82 -6.04 -8.07 -0.15
C LEU A 82 -4.91 -8.78 0.61
N GLY A 83 -4.48 -8.23 1.74
CA GLY A 83 -3.40 -8.80 2.53
C GLY A 83 -3.80 -10.13 3.16
N ASN A 84 -4.99 -10.22 3.76
CA ASN A 84 -5.50 -11.46 4.33
C ASN A 84 -5.72 -12.55 3.26
N ALA A 85 -6.21 -12.17 2.07
CA ALA A 85 -6.28 -13.10 0.93
C ALA A 85 -4.88 -13.60 0.51
N LYS A 86 -3.87 -12.72 0.47
CA LYS A 86 -2.48 -13.12 0.19
C LYS A 86 -1.88 -14.06 1.23
N TYR A 87 -2.32 -13.99 2.48
CA TYR A 87 -1.82 -14.83 3.58
C TYR A 87 -2.52 -16.19 3.69
N LYS A 88 -3.70 -16.37 3.08
CA LYS A 88 -4.52 -17.59 3.23
C LYS A 88 -3.89 -18.80 2.55
N ASN A 89 -3.90 -19.97 3.21
CA ASN A 89 -3.67 -21.25 2.52
C ASN A 89 -4.96 -21.71 1.85
N TYR A 90 -4.91 -21.93 0.55
CA TYR A 90 -6.05 -22.37 -0.26
C TYR A 90 -5.94 -23.88 -0.49
N THR A 91 -7.04 -24.61 -0.25
CA THR A 91 -7.08 -26.06 -0.51
C THR A 91 -7.13 -26.32 -2.02
N LYS A 92 -6.68 -27.51 -2.44
CA LYS A 92 -6.73 -27.89 -3.85
C LYS A 92 -8.16 -27.91 -4.38
N GLU A 93 -9.09 -28.38 -3.56
CA GLU A 93 -10.52 -28.44 -3.86
C GLU A 93 -11.09 -27.04 -4.11
N CYS A 94 -10.75 -26.07 -3.24
CA CYS A 94 -11.14 -24.67 -3.40
C CYS A 94 -10.58 -24.07 -4.70
N LEU A 95 -9.31 -24.32 -5.02
CA LEU A 95 -8.68 -23.81 -6.24
C LEU A 95 -9.30 -24.41 -7.51
N LEU A 96 -9.63 -25.70 -7.51
CA LEU A 96 -10.34 -26.37 -8.61
C LEU A 96 -11.75 -25.81 -8.79
N GLU A 97 -12.47 -25.57 -7.69
CA GLU A 97 -13.80 -24.96 -7.73
C GLU A 97 -13.74 -23.54 -8.31
N ILE A 98 -12.76 -22.73 -7.89
CA ILE A 98 -12.56 -21.37 -8.41
C ILE A 98 -12.32 -21.43 -9.92
N HIS A 99 -11.42 -22.30 -10.37
CA HIS A 99 -11.15 -22.48 -11.79
C HIS A 99 -12.43 -22.81 -12.56
N GLN A 100 -13.19 -23.82 -12.13
CA GLN A 100 -14.44 -24.24 -12.79
C GLN A 100 -15.48 -23.11 -12.84
N LYS A 101 -15.75 -22.46 -11.71
CA LYS A 101 -16.74 -21.37 -11.63
C LYS A 101 -16.30 -20.13 -12.42
N THR A 102 -15.00 -19.92 -12.61
CA THR A 102 -14.48 -18.88 -13.50
C THR A 102 -14.80 -19.20 -14.96
N PHE A 103 -14.69 -20.46 -15.40
CA PHE A 103 -15.14 -20.86 -16.74
C PHE A 103 -16.65 -20.68 -16.92
N ASP A 104 -17.46 -20.99 -15.90
CA ASP A 104 -18.90 -20.78 -15.94
C ASP A 104 -19.22 -19.27 -16.05
N ALA A 105 -18.55 -18.42 -15.28
CA ALA A 105 -18.69 -16.96 -15.39
C ALA A 105 -18.32 -16.43 -16.80
N LEU A 106 -17.27 -16.97 -17.42
CA LEU A 106 -16.83 -16.62 -18.78
C LEU A 106 -17.81 -17.11 -19.87
N LYS A 107 -18.57 -18.16 -19.60
CA LYS A 107 -19.67 -18.57 -20.48
C LYS A 107 -20.86 -17.62 -20.34
N ASP A 108 -21.23 -17.30 -19.09
CA ASP A 108 -22.44 -16.53 -18.78
C ASP A 108 -22.32 -15.05 -19.13
N TYR A 109 -21.13 -14.43 -18.99
CA TYR A 109 -21.02 -12.98 -19.23
C TYR A 109 -21.27 -12.59 -20.70
N LYS A 110 -21.08 -13.52 -21.66
CA LYS A 110 -21.34 -13.24 -23.08
C LYS A 110 -22.82 -12.95 -23.34
N THR A 111 -23.71 -13.67 -22.67
CA THR A 111 -25.16 -13.44 -22.81
C THR A 111 -25.59 -12.10 -22.21
N LYS A 112 -24.79 -11.56 -21.27
CA LYS A 112 -25.09 -10.34 -20.53
C LYS A 112 -24.45 -9.09 -21.10
N LEU A 113 -23.64 -9.17 -22.17
CA LEU A 113 -22.94 -8.02 -22.76
C LEU A 113 -23.87 -6.86 -23.17
N HIS A 114 -25.13 -7.16 -23.46
CA HIS A 114 -26.15 -6.19 -23.88
C HIS A 114 -27.11 -5.79 -22.75
N GLU A 115 -26.95 -6.34 -21.55
CA GLU A 115 -27.73 -5.98 -20.38
C GLU A 115 -27.20 -4.70 -19.71
N ASP A 116 -28.04 -4.09 -18.87
CA ASP A 116 -27.66 -2.94 -18.04
C ASP A 116 -26.82 -3.40 -16.83
N ASN A 117 -25.56 -3.72 -17.11
CA ASN A 117 -24.63 -4.16 -16.09
C ASN A 117 -24.12 -2.98 -15.26
N TRP A 118 -24.06 -3.19 -13.94
CA TRP A 118 -23.55 -2.20 -13.01
C TRP A 118 -22.10 -1.80 -13.35
N THR A 119 -21.83 -0.49 -13.31
CA THR A 119 -20.49 0.09 -13.40
C THR A 119 -20.21 0.96 -12.18
N PRO A 120 -18.93 1.09 -11.76
CA PRO A 120 -18.61 1.90 -10.61
C PRO A 120 -18.83 3.40 -10.88
N PRO A 121 -19.26 4.20 -9.89
CA PRO A 121 -19.51 5.64 -10.04
C PRO A 121 -18.21 6.46 -10.05
N ILE A 122 -17.30 6.15 -10.97
CA ILE A 122 -16.05 6.87 -11.17
C ILE A 122 -16.30 8.07 -12.07
N PHE A 123 -16.01 9.27 -11.57
CA PHE A 123 -16.09 10.49 -12.38
C PHE A 123 -15.23 10.38 -13.64
N LYS A 124 -15.87 10.55 -14.82
CA LYS A 124 -15.27 10.37 -16.15
C LYS A 124 -14.61 9.00 -16.30
N ILE A 125 -15.36 7.94 -16.03
CA ILE A 125 -14.91 6.54 -16.12
C ILE A 125 -14.34 6.20 -17.51
N GLU A 126 -14.80 6.87 -18.56
CA GLU A 126 -14.36 6.70 -19.94
C GLU A 126 -12.91 7.20 -20.17
N ARG A 127 -12.32 7.94 -19.22
CA ARG A 127 -10.87 8.24 -19.24
C ARG A 127 -10.03 7.02 -18.86
N TRP A 128 -10.64 6.03 -18.21
CA TRP A 128 -9.98 4.81 -17.79
C TRP A 128 -10.13 3.72 -18.85
N TRP A 129 -11.35 3.50 -19.34
CA TRP A 129 -11.67 2.42 -20.28
C TRP A 129 -12.54 2.93 -21.42
N SER A 130 -12.42 2.35 -22.63
CA SER A 130 -13.34 2.67 -23.72
C SER A 130 -14.74 2.21 -23.36
N SER A 131 -15.79 2.81 -23.93
CA SER A 131 -17.17 2.40 -23.67
C SER A 131 -17.41 0.93 -24.02
N HIS A 132 -16.73 0.41 -25.05
CA HIS A 132 -16.76 -1.02 -25.40
C HIS A 132 -16.12 -1.88 -24.32
N THR A 133 -14.87 -1.58 -23.94
CA THR A 133 -14.12 -2.32 -22.91
C THR A 133 -14.86 -2.29 -21.56
N LEU A 134 -15.44 -1.15 -21.19
CA LEU A 134 -16.19 -0.98 -19.96
C LEU A 134 -17.40 -1.91 -19.88
N LYS A 135 -18.14 -2.12 -20.99
CA LYS A 135 -19.28 -3.05 -21.04
C LYS A 135 -18.83 -4.50 -20.82
N ILE A 136 -17.70 -4.89 -21.41
CA ILE A 136 -17.13 -6.23 -21.22
C ILE A 136 -16.77 -6.45 -19.76
N LEU A 137 -16.05 -5.49 -19.14
CA LEU A 137 -15.65 -5.57 -17.73
C LEU A 137 -16.86 -5.59 -16.79
N ALA A 138 -17.89 -4.78 -17.07
CA ALA A 138 -19.12 -4.73 -16.28
C ALA A 138 -19.89 -6.05 -16.33
N SER A 139 -20.05 -6.61 -17.53
CA SER A 139 -20.70 -7.91 -17.73
C SER A 139 -19.93 -9.05 -17.04
N LEU A 140 -18.60 -9.09 -17.21
CA LEU A 140 -17.75 -10.09 -16.55
C LEU A 140 -17.86 -9.99 -15.03
N ARG A 141 -17.80 -8.77 -14.48
CA ARG A 141 -17.99 -8.53 -13.05
C ARG A 141 -19.33 -9.08 -12.56
N ASN A 142 -20.41 -8.83 -13.29
CA ASN A 142 -21.75 -9.29 -12.93
C ASN A 142 -21.81 -10.82 -12.86
N SER A 143 -21.30 -11.51 -13.88
CA SER A 143 -21.19 -12.99 -13.85
C SER A 143 -20.30 -13.50 -12.72
N LEU A 144 -19.20 -12.81 -12.39
CA LEU A 144 -18.37 -13.17 -11.24
C LEU A 144 -19.14 -13.00 -9.92
N VAL A 145 -19.96 -11.96 -9.76
CA VAL A 145 -20.80 -11.80 -8.56
C VAL A 145 -21.82 -12.93 -8.44
N GLU A 146 -22.46 -13.34 -9.53
CA GLU A 146 -23.42 -14.45 -9.48
C GLU A 146 -22.76 -15.78 -9.07
N GLN A 147 -21.54 -16.02 -9.53
CA GLN A 147 -20.81 -17.25 -9.21
C GLN A 147 -20.18 -17.22 -7.81
N PHE A 148 -19.61 -16.09 -7.38
CA PHE A 148 -18.74 -16.01 -6.20
C PHE A 148 -19.25 -15.10 -5.08
N GLY A 149 -20.31 -14.33 -5.32
CA GLY A 149 -20.73 -13.24 -4.44
C GLY A 149 -19.78 -12.04 -4.51
N GLU A 150 -20.18 -10.94 -3.87
CA GLU A 150 -19.33 -9.74 -3.74
C GLU A 150 -18.06 -10.05 -2.91
N PRO A 151 -16.91 -9.39 -3.20
CA PRO A 151 -15.69 -9.58 -2.41
C PRO A 151 -15.90 -9.12 -0.97
N GLN A 152 -15.54 -9.98 -0.04
CA GLN A 152 -15.63 -9.74 1.40
C GLN A 152 -14.49 -10.44 2.13
N ASP A 153 -14.22 -9.98 3.36
CA ASP A 153 -13.21 -10.58 4.22
C ASP A 153 -13.48 -12.07 4.47
N ASN A 154 -12.42 -12.86 4.58
CA ASN A 154 -12.43 -14.31 4.81
C ASN A 154 -13.12 -15.16 3.72
N SER A 155 -13.54 -14.57 2.59
CA SER A 155 -14.04 -15.34 1.46
C SER A 155 -12.97 -16.25 0.85
N GLU A 156 -13.33 -17.50 0.60
CA GLU A 156 -12.49 -18.49 -0.07
C GLU A 156 -12.21 -18.13 -1.54
N TYR A 157 -13.09 -17.32 -2.13
CA TYR A 157 -13.02 -16.93 -3.52
C TYR A 157 -12.29 -15.60 -3.74
N SER A 158 -11.63 -15.04 -2.72
CA SER A 158 -10.97 -13.73 -2.80
C SER A 158 -9.99 -13.61 -3.99
N ILE A 159 -9.34 -14.70 -4.39
CA ILE A 159 -8.38 -14.67 -5.50
C ILE A 159 -8.99 -14.35 -6.87
N VAL A 160 -10.28 -14.65 -7.10
CA VAL A 160 -10.95 -14.29 -8.37
C VAL A 160 -11.10 -12.77 -8.51
N TRP A 161 -11.38 -12.10 -7.39
CA TRP A 161 -11.50 -10.65 -7.33
C TRP A 161 -10.13 -9.97 -7.45
N ILE A 162 -9.07 -10.59 -6.93
CA ILE A 162 -7.69 -10.14 -7.13
C ILE A 162 -7.31 -10.24 -8.62
N ALA A 163 -7.63 -11.36 -9.27
CA ALA A 163 -7.44 -11.52 -10.71
C ALA A 163 -8.24 -10.47 -11.51
N PHE A 164 -9.50 -10.23 -11.14
CA PHE A 164 -10.33 -9.20 -11.77
C PHE A 164 -9.76 -7.79 -11.57
N CYS A 165 -9.26 -7.46 -10.37
CA CYS A 165 -8.55 -6.21 -10.10
C CYS A 165 -7.33 -6.03 -11.01
N ARG A 166 -6.56 -7.10 -11.25
CA ARG A 166 -5.43 -7.04 -12.18
C ARG A 166 -5.88 -6.85 -13.62
N LEU A 167 -6.93 -7.54 -14.05
CA LEU A 167 -7.52 -7.36 -15.39
C LEU A 167 -7.95 -5.91 -15.64
N ILE A 168 -8.74 -5.31 -14.74
CA ILE A 168 -9.26 -3.95 -14.93
C ILE A 168 -8.12 -2.93 -15.04
N ILE A 169 -7.01 -3.09 -14.32
CA ILE A 169 -5.93 -2.11 -14.38
C ILE A 169 -5.03 -2.32 -15.61
N GLU A 170 -4.77 -3.58 -16.00
CA GLU A 170 -3.97 -3.90 -17.19
C GLU A 170 -4.69 -3.46 -18.49
N THR A 171 -6.02 -3.44 -18.47
CA THR A 171 -6.88 -2.97 -19.57
C THR A 171 -7.27 -1.49 -19.46
N SER A 172 -6.75 -0.79 -18.45
CA SER A 172 -7.01 0.64 -18.27
C SER A 172 -6.00 1.53 -19.00
N SER A 173 -6.40 2.78 -19.17
CA SER A 173 -5.57 3.87 -19.64
C SER A 173 -4.68 4.47 -18.55
N ALA A 174 -4.70 3.91 -17.33
CA ALA A 174 -3.82 4.35 -16.26
C ALA A 174 -2.34 4.15 -16.67
N ALA A 175 -1.54 5.17 -16.37
CA ALA A 175 -0.11 5.16 -16.59
C ALA A 175 0.61 5.35 -15.25
N PHE A 176 1.56 4.46 -14.97
CA PHE A 176 2.34 4.43 -13.73
C PHE A 176 3.80 4.84 -13.97
N ASN A 177 4.00 5.72 -14.95
CA ASN A 177 5.33 6.18 -15.37
C ASN A 177 5.80 7.41 -14.57
N HIS A 178 4.92 7.94 -13.71
CA HIS A 178 5.19 9.08 -12.83
C HIS A 178 5.09 8.68 -11.36
N ILE A 179 5.47 9.60 -10.48
CA ILE A 179 5.47 9.46 -9.01
C ILE A 179 4.05 9.12 -8.48
N SER A 180 3.00 9.51 -9.20
CA SER A 180 1.62 9.11 -8.99
C SER A 180 0.98 8.77 -10.33
N MET A 181 -0.10 7.98 -10.31
CA MET A 181 -0.90 7.59 -11.45
C MET A 181 -1.33 8.80 -12.30
N SER A 182 -1.04 8.67 -13.58
CA SER A 182 -1.48 9.53 -14.67
C SER A 182 -2.31 8.69 -15.65
N PHE A 183 -2.67 9.28 -16.79
CA PHE A 183 -3.36 8.58 -17.88
C PHE A 183 -2.52 8.65 -19.15
N LYS A 184 -2.65 7.62 -19.99
CA LYS A 184 -2.20 7.64 -21.38
C LYS A 184 -3.05 8.62 -22.18
N ASP A 185 -2.51 9.13 -23.29
CA ASP A 185 -3.21 10.10 -24.15
C ASP A 185 -4.40 9.48 -24.88
N ARG A 186 -4.35 8.17 -25.12
CA ARG A 186 -5.39 7.42 -25.82
C ARG A 186 -5.93 6.31 -24.94
N VAL A 187 -7.25 6.17 -25.00
CA VAL A 187 -7.98 5.05 -24.42
C VAL A 187 -8.04 3.95 -25.46
N ILE A 188 -7.55 2.76 -25.10
CA ILE A 188 -7.52 1.61 -26.00
C ILE A 188 -8.85 0.86 -25.87
N GLU A 189 -9.37 0.45 -27.01
CA GLU A 189 -10.49 -0.48 -27.11
C GLU A 189 -9.95 -1.91 -27.18
N TYR A 190 -10.43 -2.78 -26.30
CA TYR A 190 -10.04 -4.18 -26.25
C TYR A 190 -11.23 -5.07 -26.59
N GLU A 191 -11.01 -5.99 -27.54
CA GLU A 191 -11.99 -6.97 -27.96
C GLU A 191 -12.26 -8.01 -26.86
N ILE A 192 -13.43 -8.63 -26.93
CA ILE A 192 -13.90 -9.69 -26.03
C ILE A 192 -12.83 -10.78 -25.84
N GLU A 193 -12.33 -11.35 -26.93
CA GLU A 193 -11.34 -12.44 -26.90
C GLU A 193 -10.05 -12.04 -26.17
N TYR A 194 -9.59 -10.80 -26.33
CA TYR A 194 -8.40 -10.31 -25.62
C TYR A 194 -8.65 -10.25 -24.11
N ILE A 195 -9.81 -9.74 -23.69
CA ILE A 195 -10.18 -9.64 -22.27
C ILE A 195 -10.32 -11.03 -21.65
N GLU A 196 -10.92 -11.99 -22.34
CA GLU A 196 -11.04 -13.38 -21.87
C GLU A 196 -9.68 -14.03 -21.68
N ASN A 197 -8.84 -14.00 -22.72
CA ASN A 197 -7.52 -14.61 -22.68
C ASN A 197 -6.65 -13.98 -21.59
N LEU A 198 -6.67 -12.65 -21.46
CA LEU A 198 -5.94 -11.96 -20.41
C LEU A 198 -6.46 -12.33 -19.02
N PHE A 199 -7.77 -12.45 -18.84
CA PHE A 199 -8.34 -12.85 -17.55
C PHE A 199 -7.97 -14.28 -17.18
N LEU A 200 -8.03 -15.21 -18.14
CA LEU A 200 -7.59 -16.60 -17.99
C LEU A 200 -6.10 -16.68 -17.61
N ASP A 201 -5.23 -15.98 -18.33
CA ASP A 201 -3.79 -15.93 -18.01
C ASP A 201 -3.53 -15.40 -16.60
N ILE A 202 -4.29 -14.38 -16.18
CA ILE A 202 -4.16 -13.79 -14.85
C ILE A 202 -4.65 -14.77 -13.77
N ILE A 203 -5.84 -15.35 -13.91
CA ILE A 203 -6.41 -16.24 -12.90
C ILE A 203 -5.57 -17.51 -12.76
N ASP A 204 -5.06 -18.06 -13.86
CA ASP A 204 -4.18 -19.24 -13.84
C ASP A 204 -2.87 -18.93 -13.11
N PHE A 205 -2.29 -17.74 -13.34
CA PHE A 205 -1.13 -17.29 -12.58
C PHE A 205 -1.43 -17.18 -11.09
N VAL A 206 -2.58 -16.59 -10.72
CA VAL A 206 -2.96 -16.40 -9.32
C VAL A 206 -3.22 -17.75 -8.64
N ILE A 207 -3.96 -18.67 -9.28
CA ILE A 207 -4.24 -20.02 -8.78
C ILE A 207 -2.93 -20.79 -8.57
N ARG A 208 -2.09 -20.90 -9.60
CA ARG A 208 -0.79 -21.62 -9.53
C ARG A 208 0.12 -21.10 -8.42
N THR A 209 0.08 -19.79 -8.15
CA THR A 209 0.90 -19.19 -7.09
C THR A 209 0.24 -19.25 -5.71
N ALA A 210 -1.08 -19.46 -5.64
CA ALA A 210 -1.82 -19.74 -4.42
C ALA A 210 -1.58 -21.18 -3.90
N GLU A 211 -1.29 -22.13 -4.78
CA GLU A 211 -0.96 -23.53 -4.42
C GLU A 211 0.25 -23.65 -3.48
N LYS A 212 1.14 -22.66 -3.49
CA LYS A 212 2.29 -22.63 -2.58
C LYS A 212 1.80 -22.39 -1.14
N GLU A 213 2.02 -23.39 -0.29
CA GLU A 213 1.72 -23.33 1.13
C GLU A 213 2.59 -22.28 1.84
N ILE A 214 1.95 -21.53 2.74
CA ILE A 214 2.58 -20.62 3.68
C ILE A 214 2.69 -21.35 5.02
N VAL A 215 3.93 -21.53 5.50
CA VAL A 215 4.24 -22.27 6.72
C VAL A 215 3.94 -21.46 7.99
N GLY A 216 4.25 -20.17 7.96
CA GLY A 216 4.02 -19.25 9.07
C GLY A 216 2.59 -18.72 9.08
N ASN A 217 2.34 -17.72 9.91
CA ASN A 217 1.01 -17.12 10.06
C ASN A 217 1.11 -15.60 9.97
N ALA A 218 0.24 -14.99 9.17
CA ALA A 218 0.13 -13.55 9.08
C ALA A 218 -1.32 -13.10 9.03
N LYS A 219 -1.61 -11.93 9.59
CA LYS A 219 -2.92 -11.27 9.45
C LYS A 219 -2.78 -9.76 9.32
N VAL A 220 -3.63 -9.18 8.48
CA VAL A 220 -3.83 -7.73 8.43
C VAL A 220 -5.06 -7.37 9.27
N VAL A 221 -4.92 -6.39 10.14
CA VAL A 221 -5.99 -5.92 11.05
C VAL A 221 -6.27 -4.45 10.79
N LYS A 222 -7.55 -4.06 10.87
CA LYS A 222 -7.97 -2.66 10.76
C LYS A 222 -7.51 -1.86 11.98
N ILE A 223 -6.41 -1.14 11.86
CA ILE A 223 -5.85 -0.29 12.94
C ILE A 223 -5.26 0.97 12.33
N ASP A 224 -5.53 2.11 12.95
CA ASP A 224 -4.79 3.34 12.70
C ASP A 224 -3.46 3.28 13.46
N SER A 225 -2.36 3.31 12.73
CA SER A 225 -1.01 3.18 13.26
C SER A 225 -0.62 4.28 14.25
N ARG A 226 -1.38 5.38 14.33
CA ARG A 226 -1.22 6.45 15.33
C ARG A 226 -1.82 6.09 16.69
N ASN A 227 -2.69 5.07 16.74
CA ASN A 227 -3.39 4.65 17.95
C ASN A 227 -3.48 3.11 18.03
N ILE A 228 -2.34 2.48 18.33
CA ILE A 228 -2.19 1.02 18.44
C ILE A 228 -2.71 0.46 19.79
N ASN A 229 -2.99 1.33 20.76
CA ASN A 229 -3.34 0.98 22.15
C ASN A 229 -4.62 0.12 22.29
N ILE A 230 -5.35 -0.10 21.20
CA ILE A 230 -6.53 -0.98 21.14
C ILE A 230 -6.12 -2.47 21.24
N ILE A 231 -4.87 -2.81 20.90
CA ILE A 231 -4.34 -4.18 21.02
C ILE A 231 -3.24 -4.21 22.07
N ASN A 232 -3.62 -4.37 23.33
CA ASN A 232 -2.67 -4.73 24.38
C ASN A 232 -2.25 -6.19 24.23
N ASN A 233 -1.02 -6.52 24.67
CA ASN A 233 -0.46 -7.88 24.74
C ASN A 233 0.12 -8.48 23.45
N LEU A 234 0.55 -7.66 22.49
CA LEU A 234 1.48 -8.14 21.45
C LEU A 234 2.92 -7.94 21.92
N ASN A 235 3.75 -8.95 21.71
CA ASN A 235 5.18 -8.95 22.04
C ASN A 235 5.99 -8.89 20.74
N ILE A 236 5.96 -7.73 20.07
CA ILE A 236 6.62 -7.56 18.77
C ILE A 236 8.13 -7.48 18.95
N ASN A 237 8.85 -8.37 18.26
CA ASN A 237 10.32 -8.43 18.27
C ASN A 237 10.94 -7.53 17.19
N LYS A 238 10.28 -7.42 16.04
CA LYS A 238 10.84 -6.71 14.89
C LYS A 238 9.77 -5.99 14.09
N VAL A 239 10.02 -4.72 13.77
CA VAL A 239 9.18 -3.90 12.89
C VAL A 239 9.90 -3.72 11.56
N ILE A 240 9.25 -4.07 10.45
CA ILE A 240 9.78 -3.81 9.11
C ILE A 240 8.65 -3.23 8.28
N THR A 241 8.82 -2.01 7.79
CA THR A 241 7.72 -1.32 7.11
C THR A 241 8.20 -0.20 6.20
N SER A 242 7.26 0.32 5.41
CA SER A 242 7.45 1.47 4.55
C SER A 242 6.23 2.41 4.69
N PRO A 243 6.24 3.36 5.64
CA PRO A 243 5.14 4.30 5.82
C PRO A 243 4.99 5.21 4.59
N PRO A 244 3.86 5.95 4.48
CA PRO A 244 3.74 7.05 3.53
C PRO A 244 4.94 8.00 3.61
N TYR A 245 5.39 8.51 2.46
CA TYR A 245 6.49 9.49 2.40
C TYR A 245 5.90 10.90 2.35
N PRO A 246 6.59 11.94 2.84
CA PRO A 246 6.09 13.30 2.83
C PRO A 246 6.18 13.93 1.42
N ASN A 247 5.49 13.37 0.42
CA ASN A 247 5.62 13.79 -0.98
C ASN A 247 4.27 13.96 -1.71
N ARG A 248 3.16 14.03 -0.96
CA ARG A 248 1.80 14.28 -1.47
C ARG A 248 1.26 13.19 -2.42
N ILE A 249 1.86 12.00 -2.41
CA ILE A 249 1.26 10.83 -3.08
C ILE A 249 0.12 10.32 -2.20
N SER A 250 -1.08 10.29 -2.76
CA SER A 250 -2.24 9.65 -2.13
C SER A 250 -2.30 8.18 -2.57
N TYR A 251 -2.07 7.27 -1.63
CA TYR A 251 -2.20 5.83 -1.84
C TYR A 251 -3.66 5.44 -2.12
N ILE A 252 -4.60 6.14 -1.48
CA ILE A 252 -6.03 5.94 -1.68
C ILE A 252 -6.46 6.29 -3.11
N ARG A 253 -5.89 7.35 -3.69
CA ARG A 253 -6.13 7.72 -5.10
C ARG A 253 -5.67 6.63 -6.07
N GLU A 254 -4.53 6.00 -5.82
CA GLU A 254 -3.99 4.91 -6.65
C GLU A 254 -4.88 3.66 -6.60
N LEU A 255 -5.49 3.40 -5.45
CA LEU A 255 -6.31 2.21 -5.20
C LEU A 255 -7.78 2.37 -5.59
N ARG A 256 -8.20 3.61 -5.89
CA ARG A 256 -9.59 3.96 -6.14
C ARG A 256 -10.30 3.10 -7.19
N PRO A 257 -9.68 2.75 -8.34
CA PRO A 257 -10.31 1.85 -9.31
C PRO A 257 -10.64 0.50 -8.70
N TYR A 258 -9.69 -0.11 -8.00
CA TYR A 258 -9.90 -1.40 -7.37
C TYR A 258 -11.05 -1.31 -6.36
N MET A 259 -10.95 -0.36 -5.41
CA MET A 259 -11.93 -0.21 -4.32
C MET A 259 -13.36 0.00 -4.83
N TYR A 260 -13.54 0.76 -5.91
CA TYR A 260 -14.85 0.95 -6.52
C TYR A 260 -15.34 -0.34 -7.19
N TRP A 261 -14.54 -0.96 -8.04
CA TRP A 261 -14.95 -2.18 -8.76
C TRP A 261 -15.30 -3.34 -7.80
N THR A 262 -14.63 -3.39 -6.65
CA THR A 262 -14.89 -4.36 -5.57
C THR A 262 -15.86 -3.83 -4.50
N LYS A 263 -16.47 -2.65 -4.65
CA LYS A 263 -17.42 -2.05 -3.70
C LYS A 263 -16.93 -1.89 -2.24
N PHE A 264 -15.60 -1.82 -2.03
CA PHE A 264 -15.03 -1.38 -0.74
C PHE A 264 -15.21 0.13 -0.51
N ILE A 265 -15.48 0.87 -1.59
CA ILE A 265 -16.08 2.20 -1.55
C ILE A 265 -17.20 2.26 -2.59
N ASN A 266 -18.26 3.01 -2.30
CA ASN A 266 -19.41 3.21 -3.16
C ASN A 266 -19.56 4.68 -3.55
N GLU A 267 -19.07 5.60 -2.74
CA GLU A 267 -19.20 7.03 -2.93
C GLU A 267 -17.84 7.77 -2.97
N PRO A 268 -17.71 8.84 -3.78
CA PRO A 268 -16.49 9.65 -3.84
C PRO A 268 -16.00 10.21 -2.50
N LYS A 269 -16.92 10.47 -1.56
CA LYS A 269 -16.59 11.01 -0.25
C LYS A 269 -15.74 10.04 0.57
N GLU A 270 -16.02 8.73 0.49
CA GLU A 270 -15.34 7.70 1.29
C GLU A 270 -13.82 7.66 1.00
N ALA A 271 -13.42 7.81 -0.27
CA ALA A 271 -12.01 7.92 -0.63
C ALA A 271 -11.33 9.16 -0.01
N GLY A 272 -12.05 10.28 0.11
CA GLY A 272 -11.53 11.48 0.77
C GLY A 272 -11.37 11.29 2.28
N GLU A 273 -12.33 10.60 2.93
CA GLU A 273 -12.24 10.29 4.36
C GLU A 273 -11.09 9.31 4.67
N LEU A 274 -10.92 8.27 3.85
CA LEU A 274 -9.79 7.33 3.97
C LEU A 274 -8.45 8.05 3.77
N ASP A 275 -8.35 8.99 2.83
CA ASP A 275 -7.11 9.74 2.62
C ASP A 275 -6.79 10.67 3.80
N TRP A 276 -7.80 11.29 4.42
CA TRP A 276 -7.60 12.10 5.63
C TRP A 276 -7.08 11.28 6.81
N LEU A 277 -7.53 10.04 6.94
CA LEU A 277 -7.04 9.11 7.95
C LEU A 277 -5.60 8.64 7.68
N ALA A 278 -5.13 8.65 6.44
CA ALA A 278 -3.74 8.29 6.15
C ALA A 278 -2.75 9.32 6.76
N ILE A 279 -1.52 8.86 7.04
CA ILE A 279 -0.43 9.72 7.55
C ILE A 279 -0.27 10.94 6.63
N GLY A 280 -0.35 12.14 7.21
CA GLY A 280 -0.24 13.41 6.52
C GLY A 280 -1.49 13.83 5.72
N GLY A 281 -2.28 12.90 5.18
CA GLY A 281 -3.56 13.10 4.46
C GLY A 281 -3.63 14.30 3.51
N THR A 282 -3.61 14.10 2.19
CA THR A 282 -3.26 15.17 1.23
C THR A 282 -4.25 15.46 0.12
N TRP A 283 -5.22 14.60 -0.10
CA TRP A 283 -6.04 14.60 -1.31
C TRP A 283 -7.53 14.76 -1.03
N GLY A 284 -8.24 15.44 -1.93
CA GLY A 284 -9.67 15.70 -1.80
C GLY A 284 -10.00 16.56 -0.58
N ILE A 285 -10.96 16.10 0.24
CA ILE A 285 -11.40 16.80 1.46
C ILE A 285 -10.26 17.01 2.47
N ALA A 286 -9.21 16.19 2.41
CA ALA A 286 -8.04 16.35 3.28
C ALA A 286 -7.37 17.71 3.07
N THR A 287 -7.34 18.24 1.83
CA THR A 287 -6.76 19.56 1.56
C THR A 287 -7.56 20.69 2.23
N SER A 288 -8.89 20.64 2.25
CA SER A 288 -9.68 21.67 2.92
C SER A 288 -9.56 21.57 4.44
N ARG A 289 -9.62 20.36 5.00
CA ARG A 289 -9.44 20.11 6.45
C ARG A 289 -8.07 20.51 6.96
N LEU A 290 -7.03 20.36 6.15
CA LEU A 290 -5.67 20.74 6.52
C LEU A 290 -5.55 22.24 6.84
N LYS A 291 -6.39 23.10 6.24
CA LYS A 291 -6.38 24.54 6.53
C LYS A 291 -6.83 24.88 7.95
N SER A 292 -7.67 24.04 8.54
CA SER A 292 -8.20 24.19 9.89
C SER A 292 -7.59 23.14 10.84
N TRP A 293 -6.53 22.46 10.42
CA TRP A 293 -5.86 21.48 11.27
C TRP A 293 -4.95 22.21 12.25
N GLU A 294 -5.05 21.81 13.51
CA GLU A 294 -4.21 22.31 14.59
C GLU A 294 -3.49 21.12 15.23
N MET A 295 -2.24 21.36 15.61
CA MET A 295 -1.39 20.36 16.23
C MET A 295 -1.81 20.16 17.70
N GLN A 296 -2.00 18.92 18.12
CA GLN A 296 -2.41 18.60 19.50
C GLN A 296 -1.25 18.21 20.42
N GLU A 297 -0.10 17.85 19.86
CA GLU A 297 1.08 17.38 20.60
C GLU A 297 2.29 18.21 20.15
N GLU A 298 2.92 18.92 21.08
CA GLU A 298 3.98 19.89 20.77
C GLU A 298 5.41 19.32 20.89
N ASN A 299 5.57 18.06 21.31
CA ASN A 299 6.88 17.41 21.51
C ASN A 299 7.60 17.00 20.20
N LEU A 300 7.44 17.77 19.13
CA LEU A 300 8.18 17.58 17.88
C LEU A 300 9.57 18.23 17.95
N PRO A 301 10.57 17.69 17.23
CA PRO A 301 11.90 18.31 17.16
C PRO A 301 11.87 19.73 16.58
N ASP A 302 12.68 20.66 17.12
CA ASP A 302 12.84 22.04 16.62
C ASP A 302 13.15 22.13 15.12
N LYS A 303 13.88 21.15 14.60
CA LYS A 303 14.21 21.06 13.17
C LYS A 303 12.98 20.86 12.29
N VAL A 304 11.92 20.22 12.78
CA VAL A 304 10.63 20.11 12.07
C VAL A 304 10.04 21.49 11.88
N PHE A 305 9.93 22.28 12.96
CA PHE A 305 9.39 23.64 12.89
C PHE A 305 10.23 24.55 12.00
N SER A 306 11.56 24.43 12.06
CA SER A 306 12.48 25.16 11.19
C SER A 306 12.28 24.81 9.71
N THR A 307 12.13 23.53 9.39
CA THR A 307 11.85 23.05 8.02
C THR A 307 10.50 23.57 7.51
N VAL A 308 9.46 23.50 8.35
CA VAL A 308 8.10 24.00 8.06
C VAL A 308 8.12 25.50 7.80
N LYS A 309 8.84 26.28 8.62
CA LYS A 309 9.02 27.73 8.45
C LYS A 309 9.65 28.06 7.10
N ASN A 310 10.73 27.36 6.72
CA ASN A 310 11.40 27.58 5.44
C ASN A 310 10.49 27.29 4.24
N ILE A 311 9.68 26.23 4.32
CA ILE A 311 8.68 25.94 3.29
C ILE A 311 7.62 27.04 3.24
N LYS A 312 7.10 27.48 4.38
CA LYS A 312 6.08 28.54 4.47
C LYS A 312 6.56 29.86 3.88
N MET A 313 7.83 30.20 4.10
CA MET A 313 8.48 31.43 3.60
C MET A 313 8.86 31.38 2.11
N SER A 314 8.66 30.25 1.42
CA SER A 314 8.98 30.14 -0.01
C SER A 314 7.91 30.79 -0.90
N ASP A 315 8.32 31.27 -2.07
CA ASP A 315 7.45 31.88 -3.10
C ASP A 315 6.58 30.86 -3.87
N GLY A 316 6.41 29.67 -3.30
CA GLY A 316 5.66 28.59 -3.89
C GLY A 316 4.15 28.80 -3.86
N LYS A 317 3.47 28.57 -4.99
CA LYS A 317 1.99 28.43 -4.97
C LYS A 317 1.62 27.32 -4.00
N ASN A 318 0.80 27.64 -2.99
CA ASN A 318 0.41 26.73 -1.90
C ASN A 318 1.53 26.39 -0.89
N SER A 319 2.54 27.26 -0.73
CA SER A 319 3.62 27.07 0.26
C SER A 319 3.09 26.89 1.69
N GLU A 320 2.15 27.73 2.11
CA GLU A 320 1.56 27.67 3.45
C GLU A 320 0.87 26.34 3.74
N ILE A 321 -0.03 25.90 2.87
CA ILE A 321 -0.77 24.64 3.07
C ILE A 321 0.16 23.42 2.99
N LEU A 322 1.24 23.50 2.21
CA LEU A 322 2.25 22.44 2.14
C LEU A 322 3.16 22.42 3.37
N ALA A 323 3.42 23.58 3.98
CA ALA A 323 4.10 23.65 5.26
C ALA A 323 3.25 22.97 6.36
N ILE A 324 1.93 23.24 6.39
CA ILE A 324 1.01 22.57 7.32
C ILE A 324 0.97 21.06 7.08
N TYR A 325 0.96 20.63 5.81
CA TYR A 325 1.04 19.20 5.47
C TYR A 325 2.30 18.54 6.03
N VAL A 326 3.47 19.16 5.83
CA VAL A 326 4.74 18.63 6.34
C VAL A 326 4.72 18.56 7.87
N LEU A 327 4.19 19.59 8.54
CA LEU A 327 4.02 19.57 9.99
C LEU A 327 3.12 18.42 10.45
N LYS A 328 1.93 18.28 9.84
CA LYS A 328 0.98 17.19 10.14
C LYS A 328 1.60 15.82 9.90
N TYR A 329 2.38 15.64 8.84
CA TYR A 329 3.07 14.38 8.57
C TYR A 329 3.99 13.97 9.72
N PHE A 330 4.84 14.89 10.20
CA PHE A 330 5.75 14.60 11.31
C PHE A 330 5.03 14.44 12.65
N HIS A 331 3.92 15.18 12.86
CA HIS A 331 3.02 14.98 13.99
C HIS A 331 2.40 13.56 13.98
N ASP A 332 1.80 13.15 12.87
CA ASP A 332 1.21 11.82 12.71
C ASP A 332 2.26 10.70 12.93
N MET A 333 3.48 10.86 12.40
CA MET A 333 4.56 9.89 12.60
C MET A 333 5.07 9.87 14.04
N TYR A 334 5.10 11.01 14.75
CA TYR A 334 5.41 11.05 16.18
C TYR A 334 4.38 10.27 16.99
N LEU A 335 3.08 10.47 16.72
CA LEU A 335 2.01 9.70 17.36
C LEU A 335 2.14 8.20 17.10
N HIS A 336 2.46 7.82 15.86
CA HIS A 336 2.75 6.44 15.50
C HIS A 336 3.90 5.85 16.36
N PHE A 337 5.06 6.51 16.37
CA PHE A 337 6.21 6.07 17.17
C PHE A 337 5.92 6.08 18.66
N SER A 338 5.06 6.97 19.16
CA SER A 338 4.66 6.96 20.56
C SER A 338 3.79 5.74 20.87
N SER A 339 2.79 5.47 20.02
CA SER A 339 1.79 4.41 20.24
C SER A 339 2.35 3.00 20.09
N ILE A 340 3.28 2.76 19.15
CA ILE A 340 3.82 1.42 18.90
C ILE A 340 4.61 0.87 20.09
N ARG A 341 5.15 1.72 20.97
CA ARG A 341 5.95 1.33 22.15
C ARG A 341 5.22 0.36 23.07
N SER A 342 3.89 0.45 23.16
CA SER A 342 3.07 -0.39 24.04
C SER A 342 3.07 -1.88 23.68
N ILE A 343 3.49 -2.22 22.45
CA ILE A 343 3.50 -3.59 21.93
C ILE A 343 4.91 -4.10 21.56
N LEU A 344 5.95 -3.32 21.82
CA LEU A 344 7.34 -3.71 21.54
C LEU A 344 7.95 -4.40 22.75
N VAL A 345 8.62 -5.54 22.54
CA VAL A 345 9.45 -6.12 23.59
C VAL A 345 10.73 -5.29 23.80
N LYS A 346 11.31 -5.39 24.99
CA LYS A 346 12.65 -4.84 25.23
C LYS A 346 13.66 -5.45 24.25
N GLY A 347 14.42 -4.60 23.57
CA GLY A 347 15.36 -5.00 22.53
C GLY A 347 14.74 -5.12 21.13
N ALA A 348 13.46 -4.81 20.94
CA ALA A 348 12.82 -4.88 19.63
C ALA A 348 13.56 -4.00 18.60
N GLU A 349 13.75 -4.55 17.41
CA GLU A 349 14.42 -3.87 16.29
C GLU A 349 13.39 -3.25 15.36
N LEU A 350 13.63 -2.02 14.92
CA LEU A 350 12.71 -1.29 14.06
C LEU A 350 13.43 -0.89 12.78
N HIS A 351 12.81 -1.13 11.63
CA HIS A 351 13.32 -0.80 10.30
C HIS A 351 12.24 -0.13 9.46
N TYR A 352 12.38 1.18 9.29
CA TYR A 352 11.47 2.01 8.50
C TYR A 352 12.12 2.40 7.18
N ILE A 353 11.55 1.92 6.09
CA ILE A 353 11.96 2.33 4.74
C ILE A 353 11.26 3.64 4.42
N ILE A 354 12.03 4.71 4.31
CA ILE A 354 11.53 6.08 4.17
C ILE A 354 12.24 6.82 3.05
N GLY A 355 11.56 7.77 2.41
CA GLY A 355 12.14 8.60 1.37
C GLY A 355 12.12 10.08 1.74
N ASN A 356 13.23 10.78 1.52
CA ASN A 356 13.26 12.23 1.63
C ASN A 356 12.39 12.90 0.53
N SER A 357 12.11 14.18 0.73
CA SER A 357 11.31 14.99 -0.19
C SER A 357 11.84 16.42 -0.31
N THR A 358 11.38 17.14 -1.32
CA THR A 358 11.72 18.56 -1.52
C THR A 358 10.45 19.36 -1.79
N PHE A 359 10.28 20.49 -1.12
CA PHE A 359 9.18 21.44 -1.33
C PHE A 359 9.74 22.82 -1.63
N PHE A 360 9.48 23.34 -2.83
CA PHE A 360 9.94 24.66 -3.27
C PHE A 360 11.46 24.87 -3.07
N GLY A 361 12.26 23.84 -3.38
CA GLY A 361 13.71 23.86 -3.18
C GLY A 361 14.18 23.54 -1.75
N ASN A 362 13.28 23.59 -0.76
CA ASN A 362 13.60 23.22 0.62
C ASN A 362 13.59 21.69 0.77
N MET A 363 14.71 21.14 1.23
CA MET A 363 14.85 19.71 1.52
C MET A 363 14.15 19.38 2.85
N VAL A 364 13.37 18.30 2.84
CA VAL A 364 12.82 17.69 4.04
C VAL A 364 13.60 16.40 4.26
N ASP A 365 14.56 16.43 5.18
CA ASP A 365 15.35 15.26 5.55
C ASP A 365 14.53 14.37 6.48
N THR A 366 13.68 13.52 5.89
CA THR A 366 12.78 12.65 6.64
C THR A 366 13.52 11.72 7.59
N ALA A 367 14.72 11.23 7.21
CA ALA A 367 15.47 10.32 8.07
C ALA A 367 15.99 11.02 9.32
N GLU A 368 16.56 12.21 9.17
CA GLU A 368 17.03 13.00 10.31
C GLU A 368 15.87 13.42 11.22
N LEU A 369 14.81 13.98 10.64
CA LEU A 369 13.68 14.51 11.41
C LEU A 369 12.95 13.40 12.19
N LEU A 370 12.73 12.22 11.60
CA LEU A 370 12.14 11.08 12.31
C LEU A 370 13.12 10.51 13.35
N SER A 371 14.43 10.50 13.09
CA SER A 371 15.43 10.08 14.08
C SER A 371 15.36 10.94 15.34
N ASP A 372 15.23 12.25 15.19
CA ASP A 372 15.13 13.17 16.32
C ASP A 372 13.82 12.94 17.11
N SER A 373 12.70 12.68 16.45
CA SER A 373 11.45 12.26 17.12
C SER A 373 11.61 10.95 17.90
N MET A 374 12.28 9.96 17.32
CA MET A 374 12.54 8.68 17.99
C MET A 374 13.44 8.86 19.23
N LYS A 375 14.43 9.77 19.20
CA LYS A 375 15.24 10.08 20.40
C LYS A 375 14.40 10.66 21.54
N ILE A 376 13.52 11.61 21.23
CA ILE A 376 12.61 12.22 22.22
C ILE A 376 11.74 11.15 22.89
N LEU A 377 11.30 10.15 22.11
CA LEU A 377 10.45 9.05 22.57
C LEU A 377 11.19 7.90 23.28
N GLY A 378 12.52 7.99 23.44
CA GLY A 378 13.33 7.02 24.19
C GLY A 378 13.88 5.84 23.40
N TYR A 379 13.80 5.87 22.06
CA TYR A 379 14.44 4.86 21.22
C TYR A 379 15.97 5.02 21.23
N SER A 380 16.70 3.92 21.10
CA SER A 380 18.16 3.88 21.09
C SER A 380 18.72 3.30 19.78
N ASN A 381 20.06 3.35 19.61
CA ASN A 381 20.77 2.80 18.44
C ASN A 381 20.25 3.30 17.08
N ILE A 382 19.79 4.56 17.02
CA ILE A 382 19.15 5.11 15.82
C ILE A 382 20.20 5.34 14.72
N ARG A 383 19.99 4.76 13.54
CA ARG A 383 20.88 4.86 12.38
C ARG A 383 20.07 4.96 11.09
N SER A 384 20.54 5.72 10.12
CA SER A 384 19.95 5.77 8.78
C SER A 384 20.97 5.36 7.72
N GLU A 385 20.57 4.46 6.82
CA GLU A 385 21.40 3.99 5.72
C GLU A 385 20.68 4.18 4.39
N ILE A 386 21.39 4.64 3.35
CA ILE A 386 20.80 4.79 2.01
C ILE A 386 20.61 3.42 1.37
N VAL A 387 19.36 3.08 1.05
CA VAL A 387 18.98 1.84 0.36
C VAL A 387 19.18 2.00 -1.15
N ARG A 388 18.66 3.09 -1.72
CA ARG A 388 18.77 3.39 -3.16
C ARG A 388 18.48 4.85 -3.49
N LYS A 389 18.81 5.25 -4.72
CA LYS A 389 18.39 6.52 -5.32
C LYS A 389 17.01 6.40 -5.98
N ARG A 390 16.17 7.45 -5.87
CA ARG A 390 14.82 7.52 -6.49
C ARG A 390 14.89 8.09 -7.91
N ASN A 391 13.96 7.65 -8.78
CA ASN A 391 14.00 7.91 -10.23
C ASN A 391 13.70 9.37 -10.65
N CYS A 392 13.22 10.21 -9.73
CA CYS A 392 12.56 11.48 -10.06
C CYS A 392 13.40 12.75 -9.80
N ASN A 393 14.53 12.70 -9.09
CA ASN A 393 15.41 13.87 -8.92
C ASN A 393 16.84 13.45 -8.49
N LYS A 394 17.85 14.30 -8.76
CA LYS A 394 19.27 14.02 -8.46
C LYS A 394 19.57 13.89 -6.96
N SER A 395 18.70 14.39 -6.07
CA SER A 395 18.88 14.46 -4.60
C SER A 395 17.88 13.63 -3.77
N LEU A 396 17.05 12.79 -4.41
CA LEU A 396 16.07 11.97 -3.69
C LEU A 396 16.56 10.53 -3.51
N TYR A 397 16.50 10.06 -2.26
CA TYR A 397 16.95 8.74 -1.84
C TYR A 397 15.88 8.05 -1.00
N GLU A 398 15.95 6.73 -0.95
CA GLU A 398 15.28 5.91 0.06
C GLU A 398 16.31 5.44 1.07
N TYR A 399 15.91 5.45 2.34
CA TYR A 399 16.71 5.14 3.49
C TYR A 399 16.05 4.00 4.28
N CYS A 400 16.86 3.20 4.95
CA CYS A 400 16.42 2.36 6.05
C CYS A 400 16.77 3.11 7.34
N LEU A 401 15.77 3.67 8.02
CA LEU A 401 15.90 4.21 9.36
C LEU A 401 15.70 3.06 10.35
N SER A 402 16.75 2.77 11.10
CA SER A 402 16.78 1.69 12.08
C SER A 402 16.89 2.23 13.51
N ALA A 403 16.29 1.53 14.47
CA ALA A 403 16.37 1.83 15.90
C ALA A 403 16.12 0.58 16.75
N THR A 404 16.41 0.68 18.04
CA THR A 404 16.09 -0.35 19.05
C THR A 404 15.17 0.24 20.13
N TRP A 405 14.16 -0.53 20.55
CA TRP A 405 13.36 -0.19 21.72
C TRP A 405 14.02 -0.68 23.01
N SER A 406 14.39 0.25 23.90
CA SER A 406 15.15 -0.08 25.12
C SER A 406 14.30 -0.63 26.27
N GLY A 407 12.96 -0.52 26.16
CA GLY A 407 12.00 -0.82 27.21
C GLY A 407 12.02 0.26 28.31
N SER A 408 11.00 1.10 28.34
CA SER A 408 10.72 2.04 29.43
C SER A 408 9.27 1.88 29.87
#